data_AF-A0A699YLU2-F1
#
_entry.id   AF-A0A699YLU2-F1
#
_cell.length_a   1.000
_cell.length_b   1.000
_cell.length_c   1.000
_cell.angle_alpha   90.00
_cell.angle_beta   90.00
_cell.angle_gamma   90.00
#
_symmetry.space_group_name_H-M   'P 1'
#
loop_
_entity.id
_entity.type
_entity.pdbx_description
1 polymer ?
#
loop_
_entity_poly.entity_id
_entity_poly.type
_entity_poly.pdbx_seq_one_letter_code
_entity_poly.pdbx_strand_id
1 'polypeptide(L)'
;MQQTYATRQQVWLDNARYALQYNAANGASGHWLGLNGLADLSYNEYRGLLGTRVKARQHTAQLSASGSGRVPGFMYDHVDLAGLPRSVDWRNASAVTPVKNQGMCGSCWAFATTGAIEGINALRTHQLLSLSEQELVDCDRDVDMGCSGGMMDNAYEWIIKLLCLGQRPPLDWPTRYPKLYS
;
A
#
# COMPACT_ATOMS: atom_id res chain seq x y z
N MET A 1 3.92 -17.99 17.23
CA MET A 1 5.10 -18.77 17.66
C MET A 1 6.15 -17.78 18.13
N GLN A 2 6.44 -17.69 19.43
CA GLN A 2 7.54 -16.86 19.92
C GLN A 2 8.85 -17.59 19.62
N GLN A 3 9.68 -17.03 18.75
CA GLN A 3 11.02 -17.55 18.49
C GLN A 3 11.95 -17.15 19.64
N THR A 4 12.99 -17.96 19.87
CA THR A 4 14.01 -17.63 20.87
C THR A 4 14.92 -16.53 20.37
N TYR A 5 15.53 -15.80 21.31
CA TYR A 5 16.58 -14.83 21.01
C TYR A 5 17.70 -15.43 20.14
N ALA A 6 18.12 -16.67 20.44
CA ALA A 6 19.16 -17.37 19.69
C ALA A 6 18.78 -17.57 18.21
N THR A 7 17.52 -17.90 17.92
CA THR A 7 17.04 -18.04 16.54
C THR A 7 17.08 -16.69 15.80
N ARG A 8 16.58 -15.62 16.42
CA ARG A 8 16.62 -14.26 15.84
C ARG A 8 18.03 -13.77 15.60
N GLN A 9 18.93 -13.99 16.56
CA GLN A 9 20.33 -13.64 16.45
C GLN A 9 21.01 -14.36 15.26
N GLN A 10 20.72 -15.65 15.07
CA GLN A 10 21.29 -16.40 13.96
C GLN A 10 20.81 -15.87 12.60
N VAL A 11 19.50 -15.62 12.46
CA VAL A 11 18.94 -15.02 11.23
C VAL A 11 19.55 -13.66 10.95
N TRP A 12 19.72 -12.83 11.99
CA TRP A 12 20.37 -11.52 11.86
C TRP A 12 21.81 -11.64 11.38
N LEU A 13 22.60 -12.57 11.92
CA LEU A 13 23.99 -12.81 11.50
C LEU A 13 24.06 -13.24 10.03
N ASP A 14 23.13 -14.08 9.59
CA ASP A 14 23.08 -14.56 8.21
C ASP A 14 22.70 -13.43 7.23
N ASN A 15 21.71 -12.61 7.59
CA ASN A 15 21.32 -11.42 6.81
C ASN A 15 22.42 -10.35 6.79
N ALA A 16 23.16 -10.16 7.89
CA ALA A 16 24.32 -9.25 7.95
C ALA A 16 25.45 -9.72 7.04
N ARG A 17 25.77 -11.02 7.07
CA ARG A 17 26.76 -11.61 6.17
C ARG A 17 26.35 -11.42 4.71
N TYR A 18 25.07 -11.65 4.39
CA TYR A 18 24.54 -11.44 3.04
C TYR A 18 24.68 -9.99 2.59
N ALA A 19 24.29 -9.01 3.43
CA ALA A 19 24.40 -7.59 3.08
C ALA A 19 25.85 -7.16 2.80
N LEU A 20 26.81 -7.63 3.62
CA LEU A 20 28.23 -7.35 3.40
C LEU A 20 28.74 -7.95 2.09
N GLN A 21 28.43 -9.22 1.81
CA GLN A 21 28.82 -9.89 0.56
C GLN A 21 28.20 -9.21 -0.66
N TYR A 22 26.91 -8.87 -0.59
CA TYR A 22 26.20 -8.16 -1.65
C TYR A 22 26.85 -6.82 -1.96
N ASN A 23 27.13 -6.01 -0.93
CA ASN A 23 27.71 -4.69 -1.09
C ASN A 23 29.15 -4.75 -1.61
N ALA A 24 29.93 -5.76 -1.22
CA ALA A 24 31.28 -5.96 -1.76
C ALA A 24 31.25 -6.31 -3.26
N ALA A 25 30.29 -7.15 -3.68
CA ALA A 25 30.15 -7.56 -5.09
C ALA A 25 29.44 -6.51 -5.96
N ASN A 26 28.54 -5.70 -5.39
CA ASN A 26 27.62 -4.84 -6.12
C ASN A 26 27.72 -3.36 -5.71
N GLY A 27 28.80 -2.93 -5.05
CA GLY A 27 28.93 -1.55 -4.54
C GLY A 27 28.81 -0.47 -5.63
N ALA A 28 29.03 -0.82 -6.91
CA ALA A 28 28.84 0.07 -8.05
C ALA A 28 27.43 0.04 -8.67
N SER A 29 26.50 -0.75 -8.13
CA SER A 29 25.16 -1.00 -8.70
C SER A 29 24.13 0.12 -8.47
N GLY A 30 24.56 1.27 -7.96
CA GLY A 30 23.68 2.41 -7.65
C GLY A 30 22.76 2.20 -6.44
N HIS A 31 22.89 1.09 -5.72
CA HIS A 31 22.20 0.83 -4.46
C HIS A 31 23.04 -0.07 -3.54
N TRP A 32 22.69 -0.10 -2.26
CA TRP A 32 23.34 -0.91 -1.24
C TRP A 32 22.31 -1.48 -0.27
N LEU A 33 22.68 -2.59 0.37
CA LEU A 33 21.89 -3.18 1.44
C LEU A 33 22.37 -2.66 2.80
N GLY A 34 21.43 -2.50 3.73
CA GLY A 34 21.70 -2.11 5.11
C GLY A 34 20.83 -2.92 6.06
N LEU A 35 21.33 -3.12 7.27
CA LEU A 35 20.56 -3.75 8.33
C LEU A 35 19.48 -2.79 8.83
N ASN A 36 18.25 -3.27 8.93
CA ASN A 36 17.09 -2.49 9.37
C ASN A 36 16.20 -3.33 10.30
N GLY A 37 15.02 -2.84 10.65
CA GLY A 37 14.07 -3.53 11.56
C GLY A 37 13.54 -4.88 11.05
N LEU A 38 13.89 -5.30 9.84
CA LEU A 38 13.54 -6.60 9.26
C LEU A 38 14.73 -7.57 9.24
N ALA A 39 15.91 -7.14 9.72
CA ALA A 39 17.15 -7.90 9.61
C ALA A 39 17.14 -9.22 10.36
N ASP A 40 16.26 -9.42 11.34
CA ASP A 40 16.10 -10.66 12.10
C ASP A 40 14.96 -11.56 11.60
N LEU A 41 14.35 -11.20 10.45
CA LEU A 41 13.33 -12.01 9.79
C LEU A 41 13.95 -12.98 8.80
N SER A 42 13.51 -14.24 8.86
CA SER A 42 13.79 -15.20 7.81
C SER A 42 13.04 -14.83 6.53
N TYR A 43 13.49 -15.37 5.39
CA TYR A 43 12.81 -15.18 4.12
C TYR A 43 11.30 -15.51 4.19
N ASN A 44 10.93 -16.60 4.86
CA ASN A 44 9.53 -17.02 4.97
C ASN A 44 8.68 -16.07 5.82
N GLU A 45 9.26 -15.52 6.89
CA GLU A 45 8.56 -14.53 7.72
C GLU A 45 8.38 -13.23 6.95
N TYR A 46 9.43 -12.76 6.28
CA TYR A 46 9.37 -11.58 5.41
C TYR A 46 8.32 -11.77 4.30
N ARG A 47 8.29 -12.95 3.65
CA ARG A 47 7.28 -13.29 2.64
C ARG A 47 5.85 -13.22 3.17
N GLY A 48 5.63 -13.53 4.45
CA GLY A 48 4.32 -13.40 5.10
C GLY A 48 3.84 -11.95 5.23
N LEU A 49 4.76 -10.97 5.20
CA LEU A 49 4.43 -9.54 5.25
C LEU A 49 4.03 -8.98 3.87
N LEU A 50 4.28 -9.73 2.79
CA LEU A 50 3.96 -9.33 1.42
C LEU A 50 2.51 -9.67 1.10
N GLY A 51 1.61 -8.74 1.40
CA GLY A 51 0.17 -8.92 1.35
C GLY A 51 -0.50 -8.79 -0.02
N THR A 52 0.18 -8.39 -1.08
CA THR A 52 -0.49 -8.17 -2.38
C THR A 52 -0.98 -9.48 -3.00
N ARG A 53 -2.27 -9.56 -3.28
CA ARG A 53 -2.93 -10.75 -3.85
C ARG A 53 -3.38 -10.55 -5.29
N VAL A 54 -2.46 -10.62 -6.25
CA VAL A 54 -2.77 -10.37 -7.68
C VAL A 54 -3.89 -11.27 -8.24
N LYS A 55 -4.03 -12.52 -7.74
CA LYS A 55 -5.11 -13.44 -8.15
C LYS A 55 -6.48 -13.10 -7.56
N ALA A 56 -6.54 -12.25 -6.54
CA ALA A 56 -7.78 -11.72 -5.98
C ALA A 56 -8.28 -10.49 -6.76
N ARG A 57 -7.59 -10.09 -7.84
CA ARG A 57 -8.11 -9.13 -8.80
C ARG A 57 -9.34 -9.75 -9.43
N GLN A 58 -10.51 -9.43 -8.89
CA GLN A 58 -11.74 -9.67 -9.62
C GLN A 58 -11.59 -8.85 -10.90
N HIS A 59 -11.69 -9.54 -12.04
CA HIS A 59 -11.69 -8.86 -13.31
C HIS A 59 -12.73 -7.73 -13.24
N THR A 60 -12.29 -6.53 -13.55
CA THR A 60 -13.07 -5.33 -13.91
C THR A 60 -14.14 -5.57 -15.01
N ALA A 61 -14.39 -6.84 -15.38
CA ALA A 61 -15.44 -7.29 -16.24
C ALA A 61 -16.85 -7.01 -15.68
N GLN A 62 -17.03 -6.89 -14.35
CA GLN A 62 -18.38 -6.65 -13.81
C GLN A 62 -18.81 -5.18 -13.81
N LEU A 63 -17.87 -4.21 -13.75
CA LEU A 63 -18.20 -2.80 -13.98
C LEU A 63 -18.53 -2.49 -15.46
N SER A 64 -18.19 -3.40 -16.37
CA SER A 64 -18.55 -3.32 -17.79
C SER A 64 -19.85 -4.06 -18.12
N ALA A 65 -20.38 -4.89 -17.21
CA ALA A 65 -21.54 -5.74 -17.47
C ALA A 65 -22.88 -5.11 -17.05
N SER A 66 -22.87 -4.06 -16.23
CA SER A 66 -24.06 -3.26 -15.93
C SER A 66 -24.22 -2.17 -16.99
N GLY A 67 -24.90 -2.51 -18.09
CA GLY A 67 -25.21 -1.58 -19.17
C GLY A 67 -26.06 -0.39 -18.70
N SER A 68 -25.42 0.70 -18.28
CA SER A 68 -26.00 2.06 -18.23
C SER A 68 -25.00 3.18 -17.89
N GLY A 69 -23.69 2.98 -18.08
CA GLY A 69 -22.72 4.06 -17.95
C GLY A 69 -21.54 3.81 -18.86
N ARG A 70 -21.28 4.72 -19.81
CA ARG A 70 -19.99 4.77 -20.48
C ARG A 70 -18.95 4.86 -19.37
N VAL A 71 -18.14 3.83 -19.15
CA VAL A 71 -16.84 4.02 -18.50
C VAL A 71 -16.17 5.08 -19.37
N PRO A 72 -15.90 6.29 -18.87
CA PRO A 72 -15.17 7.27 -19.67
C PRO A 72 -13.91 6.54 -20.18
N GLY A 73 -13.57 6.72 -21.46
CA GLY A 73 -12.27 6.25 -21.95
C GLY A 73 -11.18 6.65 -20.95
N PHE A 74 -10.10 5.86 -20.85
CA PHE A 74 -9.01 6.14 -19.92
C PHE A 74 -8.75 7.64 -19.89
N MET A 75 -8.99 8.28 -18.74
CA MET A 75 -9.13 9.74 -18.63
C MET A 75 -7.92 10.52 -19.16
N TYR A 76 -6.81 9.83 -19.39
CA TYR A 76 -5.53 10.36 -19.85
C TYR A 76 -5.11 9.82 -21.24
N ASP A 77 -6.04 9.35 -22.08
CA ASP A 77 -5.71 8.86 -23.44
C ASP A 77 -5.19 9.96 -24.39
N HIS A 78 -5.35 11.23 -24.02
CA HIS A 78 -4.94 12.40 -24.79
C HIS A 78 -3.91 13.28 -24.06
N VAL A 79 -3.05 12.71 -23.22
CA VAL A 79 -1.96 13.47 -22.58
C VAL A 79 -0.89 13.82 -23.60
N ASP A 80 -0.59 15.12 -23.72
CA ASP A 80 0.60 15.59 -24.43
C ASP A 80 1.86 15.22 -23.64
N LEU A 81 2.58 14.21 -24.15
CA LEU A 81 3.82 13.74 -23.54
C LEU A 81 4.95 14.77 -23.65
N ALA A 82 4.90 15.69 -24.63
CA ALA A 82 5.93 16.72 -24.79
C ALA A 82 5.85 17.80 -23.70
N GLY A 83 4.67 18.01 -23.11
CA GLY A 83 4.44 18.97 -22.03
C GLY A 83 4.74 18.44 -20.62
N LEU A 84 5.15 17.18 -20.46
CA LEU A 84 5.38 16.59 -19.14
C LEU A 84 6.72 17.04 -18.52
N PRO A 85 6.75 17.29 -17.19
CA PRO A 85 8.00 17.59 -16.49
C PRO A 85 8.95 16.39 -16.51
N ARG A 86 10.26 16.66 -16.54
CA ARG A 86 11.31 15.60 -16.50
C ARG A 86 11.29 14.77 -15.22
N SER A 87 10.77 15.32 -14.13
CA SER A 87 10.66 14.66 -12.83
C SER A 87 9.50 15.24 -12.04
N VAL A 88 8.79 14.38 -11.31
CA VAL A 88 7.71 14.78 -10.40
C VAL A 88 7.99 14.21 -9.02
N ASP A 89 7.83 15.04 -8.00
CA ASP A 89 7.84 14.62 -6.60
C ASP A 89 6.61 15.21 -5.89
N TRP A 90 5.60 14.37 -5.66
CA TRP A 90 4.34 14.77 -5.03
C TRP A 90 4.50 15.21 -3.57
N ARG A 91 5.63 14.90 -2.91
CA ARG A 91 5.94 15.40 -1.57
C ARG A 91 6.10 16.93 -1.58
N ASN A 92 6.67 17.47 -2.66
CA ASN A 92 6.83 18.92 -2.85
C ASN A 92 5.48 19.63 -3.09
N ALA A 93 4.43 18.87 -3.43
CA ALA A 93 3.07 19.37 -3.60
C ALA A 93 2.19 19.15 -2.34
N SER A 94 2.79 18.75 -1.21
CA SER A 94 2.07 18.40 0.02
C SER A 94 0.97 17.35 -0.19
N ALA A 95 1.17 16.43 -1.14
CA ALA A 95 0.22 15.38 -1.51
C ALA A 95 0.64 13.99 -1.02
N VAL A 96 1.53 13.92 -0.02
CA VAL A 96 2.02 12.66 0.55
C VAL A 96 2.09 12.80 2.06
N THR A 97 1.44 11.90 2.79
CA THR A 97 1.50 11.84 4.25
C THR A 97 2.87 11.34 4.74
N PRO A 98 3.22 11.51 6.03
CA PRO A 98 4.40 10.88 6.60
C PRO A 98 4.39 9.36 6.39
N VAL A 99 5.58 8.77 6.25
CA VAL A 99 5.73 7.31 6.11
C VAL A 99 5.10 6.60 7.31
N LYS A 100 4.28 5.58 7.04
CA LYS A 100 3.59 4.76 8.04
C LYS A 100 4.20 3.34 8.10
N ASN A 101 3.78 2.52 9.07
CA ASN A 101 4.31 1.17 9.27
C ASN A 101 3.19 0.10 9.34
N GLN A 102 3.19 -0.84 8.39
CA GLN A 102 2.23 -1.96 8.38
C GLN A 102 2.46 -2.99 9.50
N GLY A 103 3.63 -2.98 10.13
CA GLY A 103 4.03 -3.95 11.15
C GLY A 103 4.07 -5.39 10.63
N MET A 104 3.71 -6.34 11.48
CA MET A 104 3.72 -7.78 11.17
C MET A 104 2.41 -8.26 10.49
N CYS A 105 1.84 -7.44 9.62
CA CYS A 105 0.57 -7.67 8.95
C CYS A 105 0.77 -7.51 7.43
N GLY A 106 0.24 -8.43 6.62
CA GLY A 106 0.23 -8.32 5.15
C GLY A 106 -0.81 -7.32 4.64
N SER A 107 -0.80 -6.09 5.16
CA SER A 107 -1.77 -5.02 4.86
C SER A 107 -1.24 -3.97 3.90
N CYS A 108 -0.11 -4.21 3.22
CA CYS A 108 0.47 -3.26 2.25
C CYS A 108 -0.52 -2.77 1.18
N TRP A 109 -1.51 -3.61 0.84
CA TRP A 109 -2.62 -3.25 -0.05
C TRP A 109 -3.45 -2.07 0.49
N ALA A 110 -3.80 -2.08 1.79
CA ALA A 110 -4.55 -1.01 2.43
C ALA A 110 -3.75 0.30 2.48
N PHE A 111 -2.45 0.24 2.80
CA PHE A 111 -1.55 1.41 2.80
C PHE A 111 -1.40 2.03 1.40
N ALA A 112 -1.31 1.20 0.35
CA ALA A 112 -1.25 1.71 -1.01
C ALA A 112 -2.56 2.37 -1.44
N THR A 113 -3.70 1.78 -1.07
CA THR A 113 -5.04 2.34 -1.32
C THR A 113 -5.21 3.69 -0.63
N THR A 114 -4.94 3.77 0.68
CA THR A 114 -5.07 5.02 1.43
C THR A 114 -4.12 6.08 0.90
N GLY A 115 -2.83 5.76 0.69
CA GLY A 115 -1.85 6.72 0.19
C GLY A 115 -2.23 7.35 -1.16
N ALA A 116 -2.82 6.57 -2.08
CA ALA A 116 -3.31 7.11 -3.34
C ALA A 116 -4.53 8.04 -3.16
N ILE A 117 -5.47 7.68 -2.28
CA ILE A 117 -6.67 8.49 -1.98
C ILE A 117 -6.28 9.78 -1.25
N GLU A 118 -5.37 9.70 -0.28
CA GLU A 118 -4.82 10.85 0.44
C GLU A 118 -4.19 11.85 -0.54
N GLY A 119 -3.39 11.35 -1.49
CA GLY A 119 -2.72 12.19 -2.48
C GLY A 119 -3.70 12.89 -3.43
N ILE A 120 -4.66 12.16 -4.00
CA ILE A 120 -5.65 12.79 -4.89
C ILE A 120 -6.56 13.76 -4.12
N ASN A 121 -6.89 13.46 -2.86
CA ASN A 121 -7.66 14.38 -2.02
C ASN A 121 -6.89 15.67 -1.78
N ALA A 122 -5.61 15.59 -1.43
CA ALA A 122 -4.74 16.75 -1.23
C ALA A 122 -4.65 17.61 -2.50
N LEU A 123 -4.51 17.00 -3.67
CA LEU A 123 -4.45 17.73 -4.94
C LEU A 123 -5.78 18.40 -5.33
N ARG A 124 -6.92 17.81 -4.95
CA ARG A 124 -8.25 18.31 -5.35
C ARG A 124 -8.85 19.29 -4.36
N THR A 125 -8.56 19.12 -3.08
CA THR A 125 -9.18 19.87 -1.98
C THR A 125 -8.20 20.76 -1.23
N HIS A 126 -6.90 20.62 -1.50
CA HIS A 126 -5.81 21.24 -0.73
C HIS A 126 -5.77 20.78 0.74
N GLN A 127 -6.42 19.67 1.07
CA GLN A 127 -6.39 19.08 2.41
C GLN A 127 -5.67 17.73 2.38
N LEU A 128 -4.49 17.68 3.02
CA LEU A 128 -3.79 16.43 3.25
C LEU A 128 -4.35 15.76 4.51
N LEU A 129 -5.22 14.78 4.30
CA LEU A 129 -5.76 13.94 5.36
C LEU A 129 -4.94 12.67 5.46
N SER A 130 -4.83 12.13 6.68
CA SER A 130 -4.25 10.81 6.90
C SER A 130 -5.38 9.85 7.25
N LEU A 131 -5.66 8.94 6.32
CA LEU A 131 -6.69 7.93 6.38
C LEU A 131 -6.23 6.72 7.20
N SER A 132 -7.20 5.98 7.73
CA SER A 132 -7.08 4.71 8.45
C SER A 132 -6.97 3.52 7.49
N GLU A 133 -5.83 2.87 7.45
CA GLU A 133 -5.67 1.57 6.80
C GLU A 133 -6.43 0.46 7.53
N GLN A 134 -6.63 0.63 8.84
CA GLN A 134 -7.27 -0.37 9.69
C GLN A 134 -8.73 -0.62 9.31
N GLU A 135 -9.44 0.42 8.84
CA GLU A 135 -10.83 0.25 8.37
C GLU A 135 -10.91 -0.67 7.15
N LEU A 136 -9.99 -0.54 6.19
CA LEU A 136 -9.89 -1.49 5.08
C LEU A 136 -9.54 -2.90 5.59
N VAL A 137 -8.55 -3.01 6.48
CA VAL A 137 -8.14 -4.30 7.05
C VAL A 137 -9.27 -5.01 7.80
N ASP A 138 -10.15 -4.27 8.48
CA ASP A 138 -11.24 -4.83 9.28
C ASP A 138 -12.52 -5.05 8.48
N CYS A 139 -12.84 -4.18 7.53
CA CYS A 139 -14.17 -4.12 6.92
C CYS A 139 -14.22 -4.55 5.45
N ASP A 140 -13.13 -4.41 4.68
CA ASP A 140 -13.07 -4.93 3.31
C ASP A 140 -12.72 -6.42 3.33
N ARG A 141 -13.76 -7.24 3.56
CA ARG A 141 -13.67 -8.70 3.73
C ARG A 141 -14.41 -9.49 2.67
N ASP A 142 -15.01 -8.83 1.69
CA ASP A 142 -15.75 -9.49 0.60
C ASP A 142 -14.82 -10.23 -0.36
N VAL A 143 -13.64 -9.64 -0.62
CA VAL A 143 -12.62 -10.17 -1.54
C VAL A 143 -11.24 -10.17 -0.89
N ASP A 144 -10.92 -9.08 -0.18
CA ASP A 144 -9.67 -8.92 0.53
C ASP A 144 -9.71 -9.60 1.91
N MET A 145 -8.54 -9.89 2.46
CA MET A 145 -8.38 -10.81 3.59
C MET A 145 -7.56 -10.20 4.74
N GLY A 146 -7.71 -8.89 4.96
CA GLY A 146 -7.00 -8.17 6.02
C GLY A 146 -5.49 -8.37 5.96
N CYS A 147 -4.89 -8.83 7.08
CA CYS A 147 -3.46 -9.16 7.15
C CYS A 147 -3.02 -10.36 6.29
N SER A 148 -3.95 -11.17 5.79
CA SER A 148 -3.63 -12.26 4.86
C SER A 148 -3.50 -11.78 3.41
N GLY A 149 -3.74 -10.49 3.16
CA GLY A 149 -3.51 -9.84 1.88
C GLY A 149 -4.77 -9.38 1.16
N GLY A 150 -4.58 -8.55 0.12
CA GLY A 150 -5.64 -7.91 -0.64
C GLY A 150 -5.12 -7.21 -1.90
N MET A 151 -5.99 -6.44 -2.57
CA MET A 151 -5.67 -5.67 -3.78
C MET A 151 -6.30 -4.29 -3.75
N MET A 152 -5.53 -3.28 -4.16
CA MET A 152 -5.95 -1.89 -4.13
C MET A 152 -7.22 -1.64 -4.97
N ASP A 153 -7.34 -2.30 -6.13
CA ASP A 153 -8.53 -2.20 -6.99
C ASP A 153 -9.81 -2.66 -6.26
N ASN A 154 -9.75 -3.77 -5.51
CA ASN A 154 -10.88 -4.27 -4.72
C ASN A 154 -11.27 -3.26 -3.63
N ALA A 155 -10.26 -2.73 -2.94
CA ALA A 155 -10.45 -1.72 -1.92
C ALA A 155 -11.09 -0.43 -2.47
N TYR A 156 -10.69 0.03 -3.66
CA TYR A 156 -11.35 1.16 -4.32
C TYR A 156 -12.81 0.87 -4.63
N GLU A 157 -13.12 -0.32 -5.18
CA GLU A 157 -14.51 -0.73 -5.43
C GLU A 157 -15.34 -0.79 -4.15
N TRP A 158 -14.77 -1.33 -3.07
CA TRP A 158 -15.41 -1.39 -1.76
C TRP A 158 -15.72 0.00 -1.21
N ILE A 159 -14.75 0.93 -1.27
CA ILE A 159 -14.93 2.33 -0.87
C ILE A 159 -16.05 3.00 -1.70
N ILE A 160 -16.04 2.83 -3.03
CA ILE A 160 -17.07 3.40 -3.91
C ILE A 160 -18.46 2.87 -3.54
N LYS A 161 -18.60 1.57 -3.29
CA LYS A 161 -19.89 0.96 -2.87
C LYS A 161 -20.39 1.58 -1.57
N LEU A 162 -19.53 1.76 -0.55
CA LEU A 162 -19.93 2.40 0.70
C LEU A 162 -20.35 3.87 0.53
N LEU A 163 -19.66 4.61 -0.32
CA LEU A 163 -19.99 6.02 -0.62
C LEU A 163 -21.34 6.13 -1.34
N CYS A 164 -21.61 5.24 -2.29
CA CYS A 164 -22.88 5.22 -3.02
C CYS A 164 -24.07 4.78 -2.14
N LEU A 165 -23.84 4.00 -1.08
CA LEU A 165 -24.88 3.59 -0.15
C LEU A 165 -25.18 4.63 0.94
N GLY A 166 -24.49 5.79 0.93
CA GLY A 166 -24.67 6.84 1.93
C GLY A 166 -24.32 6.38 3.35
N GLN A 167 -23.59 5.27 3.48
CA GLN A 167 -23.38 4.63 4.77
C GLN A 167 -22.32 5.38 5.59
N ARG A 168 -21.28 5.98 4.96
CA ARG A 168 -20.22 6.77 5.65
C ARG A 168 -19.51 7.77 4.72
N PRO A 169 -19.38 9.06 5.07
CA PRO A 169 -18.61 10.02 4.29
C PRO A 169 -17.09 9.94 4.58
N PRO A 170 -16.17 10.13 3.60
CA PRO A 170 -14.72 10.00 3.79
C PRO A 170 -14.09 10.89 4.87
N LEU A 171 -14.81 11.93 5.29
CA LEU A 171 -14.33 12.93 6.25
C LEU A 171 -14.36 12.43 7.71
N ASP A 172 -15.11 11.37 8.03
CA ASP A 172 -15.11 10.78 9.38
C ASP A 172 -14.05 9.68 9.58
N TRP A 173 -13.47 9.20 8.48
CA TRP A 173 -12.45 8.16 8.38
C TRP A 173 -11.23 8.37 9.30
N PRO A 174 -10.68 9.59 9.49
CA PRO A 174 -9.52 9.80 10.35
C PRO A 174 -9.82 9.67 11.86
N THR A 175 -11.09 9.73 12.27
CA THR A 175 -11.48 9.96 13.68
C THR A 175 -12.01 8.73 14.40
N ARG A 176 -12.36 7.66 13.66
CA ARG A 176 -13.12 6.52 14.21
C ARG A 176 -12.29 5.26 14.43
N TYR A 177 -11.23 5.05 13.67
CA TYR A 177 -10.39 3.86 13.77
C TYR A 177 -8.95 4.25 14.11
N PRO A 178 -8.32 3.61 15.11
CA PRO A 178 -6.92 3.86 15.41
C PRO A 178 -6.08 3.53 14.18
N LYS A 179 -5.18 4.44 13.83
CA LYS A 179 -4.22 4.22 12.73
C LYS A 179 -3.38 2.99 13.05
N LEU A 180 -3.08 2.20 12.04
CA LEU A 180 -2.06 1.14 12.17
C LEU A 180 -0.71 1.81 12.44
N TYR A 181 -0.26 1.69 13.69
CA TYR A 181 1.08 2.02 14.18
C TYR A 181 1.73 3.25 13.51
N SER A 182 1.37 4.45 14.01
CA SER A 182 2.14 5.69 13.81
C SER A 182 3.35 5.76 14.73
#